data_AF-A0A7S3AWJ6-F1
#
_entry.id   AF-A0A7S3AWJ6-F1
#
_cell.length_a   1.000
_cell.length_b   1.000
_cell.length_c   1.000
_cell.angle_alpha   90.00
_cell.angle_beta   90.00
_cell.angle_gamma   90.00
#
_symmetry.space_group_name_H-M   'P 1'
#
loop_
_entity.id
_entity.type
_entity.pdbx_description
1 polymer ?
#
loop_
_entity_poly.entity_id
_entity_poly.type
_entity_poly.pdbx_seq_one_letter_code
_entity_poly.pdbx_strand_id
1 'polypeptide(L)'
;KLIAGRIVPAIATTTAAAVGLVGLELIKLLSRPSDIEAHSNTFINLALPLVASSAPNEVEENVMPQTGQKWSLWSQIEVNEGHEISLAKLVQLLEARLKMELSFLSYRGKTLYSSLMPPARQKSWMPMTLRDVVREASGLGARSPTLFLQANCYDEDEDEDVEVPTIAYRS
;
A
#
# COMPACT_ATOMS: atom_id res chain seq x y z
N LYS A 1 35.86 -17.39 8.69
CA LYS A 1 35.50 -16.02 8.21
C LYS A 1 34.07 -16.00 7.60
N LEU A 2 33.05 -16.52 8.30
CA LEU A 2 31.63 -16.46 7.88
C LEU A 2 30.86 -15.32 8.57
N ILE A 3 31.21 -15.03 9.82
CA ILE A 3 30.44 -14.17 10.74
C ILE A 3 30.69 -12.68 10.51
N ALA A 4 31.89 -12.30 10.06
CA ALA A 4 32.27 -10.89 9.91
C ALA A 4 31.68 -10.19 8.68
N GLY A 5 31.12 -10.94 7.72
CA GLY A 5 30.65 -10.39 6.44
C GLY A 5 29.20 -10.69 6.09
N ARG A 6 28.43 -11.36 6.97
CA ARG A 6 27.06 -11.84 6.69
C ARG A 6 26.98 -12.59 5.35
N ILE A 7 27.94 -13.48 5.11
CA ILE A 7 28.04 -14.22 3.84
C ILE A 7 26.86 -15.18 3.75
N VAL A 8 26.05 -15.06 2.70
CA VAL A 8 24.98 -16.00 2.36
C VAL A 8 25.58 -17.10 1.46
N PRO A 9 25.60 -18.37 1.88
CA PRO A 9 26.08 -19.47 1.04
C PRO A 9 25.19 -19.61 -0.20
N ALA A 10 25.81 -19.78 -1.37
CA ALA A 10 25.12 -19.98 -2.64
C ALA A 10 25.86 -21.00 -3.51
N ILE A 11 25.11 -21.77 -4.29
CA ILE A 11 25.64 -22.72 -5.28
C ILE A 11 24.75 -22.68 -6.52
N ALA A 12 25.36 -22.83 -7.69
CA ALA A 12 24.69 -22.68 -8.98
C ALA A 12 23.49 -23.64 -9.16
N THR A 13 23.53 -24.83 -8.57
CA THR A 13 22.46 -25.83 -8.68
C THR A 13 21.15 -25.34 -8.07
N THR A 14 21.18 -24.79 -6.85
CA THR A 14 19.98 -24.23 -6.20
C THR A 14 19.46 -23.00 -6.96
N THR A 15 20.37 -22.17 -7.48
CA THR A 15 19.99 -21.01 -8.31
C THR A 15 19.29 -21.43 -9.61
N ALA A 16 19.85 -22.41 -10.34
CA ALA A 16 19.26 -22.91 -11.58
C ALA A 16 17.89 -23.56 -11.34
N ALA A 17 17.75 -24.32 -10.25
CA ALA A 17 16.46 -24.91 -9.85
C ALA A 17 15.41 -23.82 -9.55
N ALA A 18 15.75 -22.80 -8.76
CA ALA A 18 14.84 -21.71 -8.43
C ALA A 18 14.41 -20.92 -9.68
N VAL A 19 15.35 -20.58 -10.58
CA VAL A 19 15.05 -19.85 -11.81
C VAL A 19 14.18 -20.67 -12.76
N GLY A 20 14.43 -21.99 -12.86
CA GLY A 20 13.60 -22.89 -13.67
C GLY A 20 12.14 -22.90 -13.20
N LEU A 21 11.91 -22.98 -11.90
CA LEU A 21 10.56 -22.92 -11.30
C LEU A 21 9.88 -21.56 -11.54
N VAL A 22 10.61 -20.46 -11.38
CA VAL A 22 10.08 -19.11 -11.71
C VAL A 22 9.72 -19.00 -13.19
N GLY A 23 10.50 -19.61 -14.08
CA GLY A 23 10.20 -19.66 -15.52
C GLY A 23 8.89 -20.38 -15.83
N LEU A 24 8.54 -21.43 -15.08
CA LEU A 24 7.26 -22.12 -15.22
C LEU A 24 6.09 -21.23 -14.77
N GLU A 25 6.22 -20.52 -13.65
CA GLU A 25 5.20 -19.58 -13.18
C GLU A 25 5.01 -18.39 -14.15
N LEU A 26 6.08 -17.94 -14.81
CA LEU A 26 5.98 -16.91 -15.84
C LEU A 26 5.11 -17.35 -17.03
N ILE A 27 5.23 -18.61 -17.46
CA ILE A 27 4.38 -19.15 -18.54
C ILE A 27 2.90 -19.18 -18.11
N LYS A 28 2.64 -19.54 -16.84
CA LYS A 28 1.29 -19.53 -16.26
C LYS A 28 0.73 -18.11 -16.21
N LEU A 29 1.52 -17.11 -15.80
CA LEU A 29 1.09 -15.71 -15.78
C LEU A 29 0.66 -15.20 -17.17
N LEU A 30 1.31 -15.66 -18.24
CA LEU A 30 0.95 -15.27 -19.61
C LEU A 30 -0.30 -15.98 -20.15
N SER A 31 -0.61 -17.19 -19.65
CA SER A 31 -1.67 -18.04 -20.21
C SER A 31 -2.93 -18.13 -19.34
N ARG A 32 -2.79 -17.99 -18.01
CA ARG A 32 -3.85 -18.12 -17.00
C ARG A 32 -3.67 -17.12 -15.84
N PRO A 33 -3.56 -15.80 -16.10
CA PRO A 33 -3.19 -14.80 -15.09
C PRO A 33 -4.17 -14.68 -13.91
N SER A 34 -5.43 -15.05 -14.08
CA SER A 34 -6.48 -14.90 -13.07
C SER A 34 -6.86 -16.19 -12.35
N ASP A 35 -6.19 -17.31 -12.67
CA ASP A 35 -6.47 -18.62 -12.10
C ASP A 35 -5.50 -18.89 -10.95
N ILE A 36 -5.88 -18.51 -9.72
CA ILE A 36 -5.02 -18.66 -8.54
C ILE A 36 -4.62 -20.12 -8.29
N GLU A 37 -5.48 -21.07 -8.62
CA GLU A 37 -5.25 -22.51 -8.47
C GLU A 37 -4.22 -23.05 -9.47
N ALA A 38 -4.02 -22.37 -10.60
CA ALA A 38 -2.95 -22.71 -11.54
C ALA A 38 -1.57 -22.31 -11.00
N HIS A 39 -1.50 -21.33 -10.10
CA HIS A 39 -0.28 -20.79 -9.54
C HIS A 39 0.18 -21.56 -8.30
N SER A 40 1.48 -21.54 -8.03
CA SER A 40 2.02 -22.22 -6.85
C SER A 40 3.28 -21.56 -6.32
N ASN A 41 3.39 -21.52 -5.00
CA ASN A 41 4.64 -21.20 -4.30
C ASN A 41 5.41 -22.51 -4.08
N THR A 42 6.62 -22.62 -4.64
CA THR A 42 7.45 -23.82 -4.52
C THR A 42 8.64 -23.59 -3.58
N PHE A 43 8.81 -24.50 -2.62
CA PHE A 43 9.89 -24.56 -1.65
C PHE A 43 10.81 -25.72 -1.98
N ILE A 44 12.13 -25.47 -2.05
CA ILE A 44 13.13 -26.47 -2.38
C ILE A 44 14.21 -26.59 -1.31
N ASN A 45 14.58 -27.81 -0.96
CA ASN A 45 15.78 -28.12 -0.18
C ASN A 45 16.49 -29.32 -0.81
N LEU A 46 17.51 -29.03 -1.64
CA LEU A 46 18.25 -30.04 -2.40
C LEU A 46 19.17 -30.92 -1.54
N ALA A 47 19.41 -30.57 -0.27
CA ALA A 47 20.14 -31.44 0.66
C ALA A 47 19.26 -32.60 1.17
N LEU A 48 17.94 -32.41 1.25
CA LEU A 48 16.94 -33.41 1.65
C LEU A 48 16.09 -33.92 0.47
N PRO A 49 16.59 -33.79 -0.76
CA PRO A 49 15.80 -33.81 -2.01
C PRO A 49 14.33 -33.39 -1.91
N LEU A 50 14.03 -32.34 -1.14
CA LEU A 50 12.66 -31.92 -0.85
C LEU A 50 12.21 -30.87 -1.86
N VAL A 51 11.04 -31.10 -2.46
CA VAL A 51 10.28 -30.12 -3.23
C VAL A 51 8.85 -30.15 -2.71
N ALA A 52 8.38 -29.02 -2.19
CA ALA A 52 7.03 -28.86 -1.68
C ALA A 52 6.39 -27.64 -2.34
N SER A 53 5.09 -27.72 -2.65
CA SER A 53 4.36 -26.59 -3.24
C SER A 53 3.07 -26.32 -2.46
N SER A 54 2.68 -25.05 -2.40
CA SER A 54 1.40 -24.62 -1.86
C SER A 54 0.72 -23.64 -2.81
N ALA A 55 -0.60 -23.56 -2.75
CA ALA A 55 -1.33 -22.49 -3.43
C ALA A 55 -0.90 -21.12 -2.86
N PRO A 56 -0.93 -20.04 -3.67
CA PRO A 56 -0.89 -18.69 -3.16
C PRO A 56 -2.08 -18.42 -2.23
N ASN A 57 -1.88 -17.55 -1.24
CA ASN A 57 -2.99 -17.12 -0.42
C ASN A 57 -3.90 -16.18 -1.23
N GLU A 58 -5.21 -16.32 -1.03
CA GLU A 58 -6.16 -15.32 -1.48
C GLU A 58 -5.89 -13.98 -0.78
N VAL A 59 -6.25 -12.90 -1.47
CA VAL A 59 -6.12 -11.57 -0.87
C VAL A 59 -7.19 -11.40 0.21
N GLU A 60 -6.82 -10.84 1.35
CA GLU A 60 -7.78 -10.44 2.37
C GLU A 60 -8.67 -9.31 1.80
N GLU A 61 -9.99 -9.55 1.80
CA GLU A 61 -10.99 -8.57 1.42
C GLU A 61 -11.55 -7.89 2.67
N ASN A 62 -11.44 -6.57 2.73
CA ASN A 62 -12.05 -5.72 3.73
C ASN A 62 -13.34 -5.11 3.18
N VAL A 63 -14.32 -4.84 4.04
CA VAL A 63 -15.57 -4.17 3.67
C VAL A 63 -15.60 -2.81 4.33
N MET A 64 -15.86 -1.77 3.53
CA MET A 64 -16.09 -0.42 4.07
C MET A 64 -17.41 -0.39 4.85
N PRO A 65 -17.44 0.06 6.12
CA PRO A 65 -18.65 0.04 6.94
C PRO A 65 -19.81 0.84 6.32
N GLN A 66 -19.56 2.10 5.94
CA GLN A 66 -20.60 3.03 5.49
C GLN A 66 -21.02 2.87 4.02
N THR A 67 -20.13 2.33 3.17
CA THR A 67 -20.41 2.17 1.73
C THR A 67 -20.69 0.73 1.33
N GLY A 68 -20.37 -0.25 2.18
CA GLY A 68 -20.40 -1.68 1.86
C GLY A 68 -19.41 -2.08 0.75
N GLN A 69 -18.54 -1.16 0.31
CA GLN A 69 -17.61 -1.42 -0.78
C GLN A 69 -16.49 -2.34 -0.31
N LYS A 70 -16.32 -3.46 -1.01
CA LYS A 70 -15.18 -4.35 -0.83
C LYS A 70 -13.91 -3.73 -1.38
N TRP A 71 -12.83 -3.87 -0.63
CA TRP A 71 -11.50 -3.45 -1.04
C TRP A 71 -10.44 -4.42 -0.50
N SER A 72 -9.26 -4.39 -1.12
CA SER A 72 -8.12 -5.22 -0.71
C SER A 72 -6.83 -4.42 -0.78
N LEU A 73 -5.69 -5.04 -0.46
CA LEU A 73 -4.36 -4.44 -0.61
C LEU A 73 -4.09 -3.85 -2.01
N TRP A 74 -4.73 -4.38 -3.04
CA TRP A 74 -4.56 -3.95 -4.43
C TRP A 74 -5.50 -2.81 -4.84
N SER A 75 -6.48 -2.48 -4.00
CA SER A 75 -7.44 -1.40 -4.26
C SER A 75 -6.80 -0.03 -4.00
N GLN A 76 -7.13 0.94 -4.84
CA GLN A 76 -6.66 2.32 -4.69
C GLN A 76 -7.80 3.32 -4.90
N ILE A 77 -7.78 4.40 -4.12
CA ILE A 77 -8.66 5.56 -4.30
C ILE A 77 -7.91 6.56 -5.17
N GLU A 78 -8.27 6.62 -6.45
CA GLU A 78 -7.73 7.66 -7.33
C GLU A 78 -8.40 9.01 -7.05
N VAL A 79 -7.57 10.04 -6.85
CA VAL A 79 -7.98 11.44 -6.73
C VAL A 79 -7.21 12.23 -7.79
N ASN A 80 -7.92 12.76 -8.77
CA ASN A 80 -7.34 13.52 -9.88
C ASN A 80 -8.25 14.68 -10.27
N GLU A 81 -7.95 15.85 -9.73
CA GLU A 81 -8.70 17.08 -10.00
C GLU A 81 -8.09 17.90 -11.15
N GLY A 82 -7.00 17.42 -11.77
CA GLY A 82 -6.29 18.10 -12.87
C GLY A 82 -5.55 19.38 -12.47
N HIS A 83 -5.51 19.70 -11.17
CA HIS A 83 -4.75 20.81 -10.58
C HIS A 83 -4.40 20.48 -9.14
N GLU A 84 -3.48 21.24 -8.55
CA GLU A 84 -3.15 21.10 -7.14
C GLU A 84 -4.30 21.58 -6.24
N ILE A 85 -4.78 20.67 -5.38
CA ILE A 85 -5.77 20.99 -4.35
C ILE A 85 -5.10 21.22 -2.99
N SER A 86 -5.83 21.93 -2.13
CA SER A 86 -5.44 22.12 -0.73
C SER A 86 -5.65 20.84 0.07
N LEU A 87 -4.94 20.72 1.19
CA LEU A 87 -5.16 19.64 2.15
C LEU A 87 -6.63 19.61 2.63
N ALA A 88 -7.21 20.78 2.93
CA ALA A 88 -8.61 20.88 3.34
C ALA A 88 -9.58 20.33 2.29
N LYS A 89 -9.34 20.62 1.00
CA LYS A 89 -10.18 20.09 -0.08
C LYS A 89 -10.04 18.59 -0.22
N LEU A 90 -8.83 18.04 -0.07
CA LEU A 90 -8.61 16.59 -0.08
C LEU A 90 -9.38 15.89 1.05
N VAL A 91 -9.28 16.41 2.28
CA VAL A 91 -10.01 15.85 3.44
C VAL A 91 -11.51 15.82 3.15
N GLN A 92 -12.08 16.94 2.70
CA GLN A 92 -13.51 17.01 2.32
C GLN A 92 -13.90 16.02 1.21
N LEU A 93 -13.05 15.82 0.20
CA LEU A 93 -13.32 14.87 -0.89
C LEU A 93 -13.31 13.43 -0.40
N LEU A 94 -12.38 13.08 0.48
CA LEU A 94 -12.28 11.74 1.07
C LEU A 94 -13.47 11.47 1.99
N GLU A 95 -13.81 12.41 2.87
CA GLU A 95 -14.96 12.30 3.77
C GLU A 95 -16.28 12.20 2.99
N ALA A 96 -16.45 13.00 1.93
CA ALA A 96 -17.65 12.91 1.09
C ALA A 96 -17.75 11.57 0.32
N ARG A 97 -16.62 11.01 -0.12
CA ARG A 97 -16.58 9.76 -0.89
C ARG A 97 -16.75 8.53 0.00
N LEU A 98 -16.10 8.53 1.16
CA LEU A 98 -16.10 7.43 2.12
C LEU A 98 -17.29 7.50 3.08
N LYS A 99 -17.93 8.68 3.19
CA LYS A 99 -19.00 8.99 4.14
C LYS A 99 -18.60 8.75 5.60
N MET A 100 -17.32 8.95 5.90
CA MET A 100 -16.72 8.75 7.23
C MET A 100 -15.77 9.92 7.51
N GLU A 101 -15.58 10.25 8.79
CA GLU A 101 -14.62 11.27 9.19
C GLU A 101 -13.19 10.77 8.97
N LEU A 102 -12.32 11.62 8.41
CA LEU A 102 -10.91 11.26 8.27
C LEU A 102 -10.23 11.42 9.64
N SER A 103 -9.63 10.36 10.17
CA SER A 103 -8.92 10.41 11.46
C SER A 103 -7.42 10.65 11.30
N PHE A 104 -6.83 10.07 10.24
CA PHE A 104 -5.39 10.10 9.99
C PHE A 104 -5.06 10.10 8.50
N LEU A 105 -4.05 10.87 8.10
CA LEU A 105 -3.49 10.91 6.76
C LEU A 105 -1.97 11.02 6.82
N SER A 106 -1.26 10.18 6.08
CA SER A 106 0.18 10.20 6.00
C SER A 106 0.74 9.98 4.60
N TYR A 107 1.95 10.51 4.38
CA TYR A 107 2.75 10.27 3.20
C TYR A 107 4.10 9.70 3.62
N ARG A 108 4.40 8.46 3.20
CA ARG A 108 5.67 7.75 3.52
C ARG A 108 6.02 7.75 5.02
N GLY A 109 5.02 7.52 5.88
CA GLY A 109 5.19 7.55 7.34
C GLY A 109 5.31 8.94 7.96
N LYS A 110 5.14 10.02 7.19
CA LYS A 110 5.01 11.39 7.70
C LYS A 110 3.55 11.79 7.77
N THR A 111 3.07 12.10 8.96
CA THR A 111 1.69 12.55 9.19
C THR A 111 1.47 13.92 8.56
N LEU A 112 0.47 14.00 7.67
CA LEU A 112 0.02 15.24 7.05
C LEU A 112 -1.21 15.82 7.77
N TYR A 113 -2.08 14.93 8.26
CA TYR A 113 -3.28 15.29 9.00
C TYR A 113 -3.58 14.21 10.04
N SER A 114 -4.01 14.62 11.22
CA SER A 114 -4.55 13.74 12.26
C SER A 114 -5.41 14.54 13.22
N SER A 115 -6.48 13.95 13.74
CA SER A 115 -7.31 14.54 14.81
C SER A 115 -6.51 14.84 16.09
N LEU A 116 -5.37 14.16 16.30
CA LEU A 116 -4.49 14.34 17.46
C LEU A 116 -3.39 15.39 17.26
N MET A 117 -3.29 16.01 16.07
CA MET A 117 -2.26 17.03 15.82
C MET A 117 -2.55 18.35 16.57
N PRO A 118 -1.51 19.11 16.96
CA PRO A 118 -1.70 20.43 17.55
C PRO A 118 -2.51 21.35 16.60
N PRO A 119 -3.60 21.99 17.07
CA PRO A 119 -4.50 22.75 16.21
C PRO A 119 -3.82 23.87 15.43
N ALA A 120 -2.77 24.47 15.98
CA ALA A 120 -2.02 25.55 15.32
C ALA A 120 -1.35 25.08 14.02
N ARG A 121 -0.70 23.91 14.03
CA ARG A 121 -0.01 23.35 12.87
C ARG A 121 -0.99 22.86 11.81
N GLN A 122 -2.06 22.20 12.25
CA GLN A 122 -3.10 21.71 11.35
C GLN A 122 -3.80 22.87 10.64
N LYS A 123 -4.16 23.94 11.37
CA LYS A 123 -4.77 25.14 10.79
C LYS A 123 -3.87 25.83 9.76
N SER A 124 -2.55 25.84 9.95
CA SER A 124 -1.63 26.43 8.96
C SER A 124 -1.50 25.57 7.69
N TRP A 125 -1.60 24.24 7.80
CA TRP A 125 -1.43 23.32 6.66
C TRP A 125 -2.70 23.11 5.86
N MET A 126 -3.88 23.25 6.47
CA MET A 126 -5.18 23.11 5.79
C MET A 126 -5.31 23.92 4.48
N PRO A 127 -4.95 25.21 4.44
CA PRO A 127 -5.04 26.01 3.21
C PRO A 127 -3.89 25.76 2.22
N MET A 128 -2.81 25.08 2.63
CA MET A 128 -1.65 24.82 1.77
C MET A 128 -1.94 23.73 0.74
N THR A 129 -1.20 23.75 -0.36
CA THR A 129 -1.25 22.67 -1.36
C THR A 129 -0.68 21.38 -0.77
N LEU A 130 -1.14 20.22 -1.25
CA LEU A 130 -0.63 18.93 -0.77
C LEU A 130 0.89 18.78 -0.94
N ARG A 131 1.47 19.32 -2.01
CA ARG A 131 2.93 19.28 -2.23
C ARG A 131 3.69 20.14 -1.23
N ASP A 132 3.16 21.31 -0.90
CA ASP A 132 3.77 22.19 0.11
C ASP A 132 3.72 21.55 1.49
N VAL A 133 2.59 20.95 1.86
CA VAL A 133 2.45 20.20 3.12
C VAL A 133 3.42 19.02 3.16
N VAL A 134 3.53 18.25 2.07
CA VAL A 134 4.50 17.14 1.97
C VAL A 134 5.94 17.64 2.10
N ARG A 135 6.26 18.78 1.48
CA ARG A 135 7.61 19.39 1.56
C ARG A 135 7.92 19.82 2.99
N GLU A 136 6.97 20.41 3.69
CA GLU A 136 7.15 20.84 5.09
C GLU A 136 7.25 19.63 6.05
N ALA A 137 6.39 18.63 5.88
CA ALA A 137 6.34 17.45 6.75
C ALA A 137 7.56 16.52 6.58
N SER A 138 8.05 16.36 5.34
CA SER A 138 9.14 15.44 5.04
C SER A 138 10.51 16.11 4.89
N GLY A 139 10.56 17.45 4.81
CA GLY A 139 11.76 18.22 4.48
C GLY A 139 12.24 18.03 3.03
N LEU A 140 11.55 17.21 2.24
CA LEU A 140 11.87 16.87 0.87
C LEU A 140 10.63 17.09 -0.01
N GLY A 141 10.78 17.82 -1.11
CA GLY A 141 9.69 17.96 -2.07
C GLY A 141 9.30 16.62 -2.70
N ALA A 142 8.02 16.44 -3.01
CA ALA A 142 7.59 15.29 -3.79
C ALA A 142 8.13 15.37 -5.23
N ARG A 143 8.98 14.41 -5.61
CA ARG A 143 9.56 14.31 -6.97
C ARG A 143 8.63 13.63 -7.98
N SER A 144 7.67 12.84 -7.49
CA SER A 144 6.72 12.10 -8.32
C SER A 144 5.54 12.98 -8.72
N PRO A 145 4.96 12.79 -9.92
CA PRO A 145 3.68 13.40 -10.27
C PRO A 145 2.53 12.86 -9.39
N THR A 146 2.61 11.60 -8.96
CA THR A 146 1.61 10.95 -8.10
C THR A 146 2.11 10.85 -6.66
N LEU A 147 1.27 11.24 -5.71
CA LEU A 147 1.46 11.03 -4.28
C LEU A 147 0.62 9.84 -3.83
N PHE A 148 1.25 8.87 -3.16
CA PHE A 148 0.53 7.77 -2.52
C PHE A 148 0.39 8.08 -1.04
N LEU A 149 -0.86 8.22 -0.58
CA LEU A 149 -1.21 8.58 0.79
C LEU A 149 -1.88 7.38 1.47
N GLN A 150 -1.58 7.19 2.74
CA GLN A 150 -2.25 6.23 3.62
C GLN A 150 -3.19 6.99 4.53
N ALA A 151 -4.40 6.48 4.69
CA ALA A 151 -5.44 7.13 5.48
C ALA A 151 -6.17 6.11 6.35
N ASN A 152 -6.70 6.60 7.47
CA ASN A 152 -7.67 5.92 8.31
C ASN A 152 -8.88 6.83 8.46
N CYS A 153 -10.06 6.22 8.56
CA CYS A 153 -11.32 6.90 8.83
C CYS A 153 -11.89 6.38 10.13
N TYR A 154 -12.50 7.26 10.91
CA TYR A 154 -13.20 6.88 12.12
C TYR A 154 -14.64 6.47 11.77
N ASP A 155 -15.06 5.31 12.27
CA ASP A 155 -16.43 4.84 12.16
C ASP A 155 -17.20 5.17 13.44
N GLU A 156 -18.20 6.04 13.32
CA GLU A 156 -19.04 6.46 14.46
C GLU A 156 -19.91 5.30 14.98
N ASP A 157 -20.28 4.33 14.13
CA ASP A 157 -21.17 3.23 14.51
C ASP A 157 -20.45 2.18 15.37
N GLU A 158 -19.18 1.91 15.09
CA GLU A 158 -18.36 0.92 15.79
C GLU A 158 -17.38 1.54 16.82
N ASP A 159 -17.23 2.87 16.85
CA ASP A 159 -16.26 3.60 17.71
C ASP A 159 -14.80 3.14 17.47
N GLU A 160 -14.46 2.83 16.23
CA GLU A 160 -13.15 2.30 15.83
C GLU A 160 -12.55 3.01 14.60
N ASP A 161 -11.22 3.03 14.52
CA ASP A 161 -10.48 3.49 13.34
C ASP A 161 -10.40 2.38 12.30
N VAL A 162 -10.92 2.64 11.10
CA VAL A 162 -10.95 1.71 9.98
C VAL A 162 -9.92 2.13 8.93
N GLU A 163 -9.12 1.17 8.48
CA GLU A 163 -8.19 1.38 7.38
C GLU A 163 -8.94 1.60 6.06
N VAL A 164 -8.39 2.46 5.21
CA VAL A 164 -8.94 2.71 3.87
C VAL A 164 -7.93 2.38 2.78
N PRO A 165 -8.37 2.09 1.54
CA PRO A 165 -7.44 1.80 0.45
C PRO A 165 -6.46 2.95 0.23
N THR A 166 -5.29 2.62 -0.31
CA THR A 166 -4.25 3.62 -0.58
C THR A 166 -4.79 4.68 -1.54
N ILE A 167 -4.57 5.96 -1.20
CA ILE A 167 -5.02 7.08 -2.02
C ILE A 167 -3.92 7.44 -3.01
N ALA A 168 -4.22 7.34 -4.30
CA ALA A 168 -3.35 7.79 -5.38
C ALA A 168 -3.77 9.19 -5.81
N TYR A 169 -3.11 10.21 -5.28
CA TYR A 169 -3.35 11.61 -5.62
C TYR A 169 -2.50 12.04 -6.82
N ARG A 170 -3.15 12.55 -7.86
CA ARG A 170 -2.51 13.15 -9.04
C ARG A 170 -2.95 14.61 -9.14
N SER A 171 -1.96 15.49 -9.32
CA SER A 171 -2.11 16.94 -9.52
C SER A 171 -1.70 17.34 -10.93
#